data_AF-A0A945RNI4-F1
#
_entry.id   AF-A0A945RNI4-F1
#
_cell.length_a   1.000
_cell.length_b   1.000
_cell.length_c   1.000
_cell.angle_alpha   90.00
_cell.angle_beta   90.00
_cell.angle_gamma   90.00
#
_symmetry.space_group_name_H-M   'P 1'
#
loop_
_entity.id
_entity.type
_entity.pdbx_description
1 polymer ?
#
loop_
_entity_poly.entity_id
_entity_poly.type
_entity_poly.pdbx_seq_one_letter_code
_entity_poly.pdbx_strand_id
1 'polypeptide(L)'
;MKRWYSLFLLLPALVLAGSHAAFAAPRCPPPAQPARVNITTAPAKVVYKTGHSRSDLKRMQRAKGRHQGAGNWRVLGLTLTEFRYAIKTSARLIPINGGGYCAQPVSYDLTIGFSDFLVHIDRQYRRGSCEFAAIRDHEISHVTLFRSNLSRYMPIIRRQAREAAARVRSVSVRDPNSGAERLQDQMQRRMNPLISKLNREADKSNARIDTPGSYRNVHMLCDNW
;
A
#
# COMPACT_ATOMS: atom_id res chain seq x y z
N MET A 1 -13.15 11.64 -99.22
CA MET A 1 -11.86 11.00 -98.84
C MET A 1 -11.16 11.87 -97.81
N LYS A 2 -10.49 11.23 -96.83
CA LYS A 2 -9.73 11.75 -95.66
C LYS A 2 -10.47 11.63 -94.32
N ARG A 3 -10.30 10.45 -93.72
CA ARG A 3 -10.54 10.15 -92.30
C ARG A 3 -9.38 10.74 -91.48
N TRP A 4 -9.68 11.59 -90.51
CA TRP A 4 -8.71 12.09 -89.53
C TRP A 4 -8.89 11.29 -88.25
N TYR A 5 -7.88 10.51 -87.85
CA TYR A 5 -7.85 9.82 -86.56
C TYR A 5 -7.26 10.76 -85.51
N SER A 6 -8.07 11.22 -84.55
CA SER A 6 -7.59 11.92 -83.36
C SER A 6 -7.10 10.89 -82.34
N LEU A 7 -5.79 10.86 -82.12
CA LEU A 7 -5.12 10.07 -81.09
C LEU A 7 -5.39 10.70 -79.72
N PHE A 8 -6.14 10.03 -78.85
CA PHE A 8 -6.31 10.42 -77.45
C PHE A 8 -5.04 10.03 -76.67
N LEU A 9 -4.24 11.02 -76.27
CA LEU A 9 -3.13 10.86 -75.33
C LEU A 9 -3.67 10.86 -73.89
N LEU A 10 -3.75 9.68 -73.29
CA LEU A 10 -4.01 9.49 -71.86
C LEU A 10 -2.76 9.86 -71.07
N LEU A 11 -2.78 11.03 -70.42
CA LEU A 11 -1.81 11.44 -69.41
C LEU A 11 -2.06 10.65 -68.11
N PRO A 12 -1.09 9.86 -67.58
CA PRO A 12 -1.25 9.24 -66.28
C PRO A 12 -1.10 10.31 -65.19
N ALA A 13 -2.16 10.55 -64.42
CA ALA A 13 -2.11 11.36 -63.22
C ALA A 13 -1.26 10.64 -62.16
N LEU A 14 0.00 11.09 -62.02
CA LEU A 14 0.92 10.61 -60.99
C LEU A 14 0.44 11.14 -59.62
N VAL A 15 -0.34 10.34 -58.91
CA VAL A 15 -0.71 10.62 -57.51
C VAL A 15 0.54 10.45 -56.67
N LEU A 16 1.21 11.56 -56.34
CA LEU A 16 2.26 11.63 -55.33
C LEU A 16 1.63 11.30 -53.97
N ALA A 17 1.69 10.02 -53.60
CA ALA A 17 1.44 9.57 -52.23
C ALA A 17 2.50 10.20 -51.32
N GLY A 18 2.17 11.36 -50.75
CA GLY A 18 2.98 12.02 -49.74
C GLY A 18 3.22 11.04 -48.59
N SER A 19 4.46 10.55 -48.50
CA SER A 19 4.93 9.77 -47.36
C SER A 19 4.90 10.68 -46.15
N HIS A 20 3.80 10.64 -45.39
CA HIS A 20 3.73 11.27 -44.09
C HIS A 20 4.71 10.51 -43.20
N ALA A 21 5.90 11.09 -43.02
CA ALA A 21 6.82 10.63 -42.00
C ALA A 21 6.04 10.67 -40.67
N ALA A 22 5.68 9.50 -40.16
CA ALA A 22 5.12 9.37 -38.83
C ALA A 22 6.21 9.84 -37.87
N PHE A 23 6.13 11.10 -37.42
CA PHE A 23 6.98 11.62 -36.38
C PHE A 23 6.75 10.75 -35.15
N ALA A 24 7.70 9.85 -34.87
CA ALA A 24 7.70 9.09 -33.63
C ALA A 24 7.65 10.11 -32.49
N ALA A 25 6.63 10.02 -31.63
CA ALA A 25 6.53 10.85 -30.45
C ALA A 25 7.87 10.82 -29.69
N PRO A 26 8.39 11.96 -29.19
CA PRO A 26 9.66 12.00 -28.49
C PRO A 26 9.66 10.95 -27.37
N ARG A 27 10.47 9.90 -27.52
CA ARG A 27 10.55 8.83 -26.53
C ARG A 27 11.24 9.39 -25.30
N CYS A 28 10.57 9.31 -24.15
CA CYS A 28 11.20 9.76 -22.91
C CYS A 28 12.45 8.93 -22.61
N PRO A 29 13.61 9.58 -22.47
CA PRO A 29 14.84 8.85 -22.20
C PRO A 29 14.75 8.15 -20.83
N PRO A 30 15.38 6.98 -20.69
CA PRO A 30 15.50 6.35 -19.38
C PRO A 30 16.27 7.27 -18.43
N PRO A 31 16.03 7.16 -17.11
CA PRO A 31 16.79 7.94 -16.13
C PRO A 31 18.27 7.51 -16.18
N ALA A 32 19.19 8.48 -16.06
CA ALA A 32 20.64 8.22 -16.08
C ALA A 32 21.14 7.42 -14.86
N GLN A 33 20.39 7.46 -13.75
CA GLN A 33 20.67 6.71 -12.53
C GLN A 33 19.37 6.14 -11.97
N PRO A 34 19.41 5.00 -11.26
CA PRO A 34 18.26 4.49 -10.53
C PRO A 34 17.75 5.52 -9.51
N ALA A 35 16.43 5.60 -9.35
CA ALA A 35 15.83 6.45 -8.33
C ALA A 35 16.28 6.01 -6.93
N ARG A 36 16.60 6.98 -6.06
CA ARG A 36 16.91 6.70 -4.66
C ARG A 36 15.67 6.19 -3.94
N VAL A 37 15.85 5.26 -3.01
CA VAL A 37 14.75 4.72 -2.21
C VAL A 37 15.06 4.91 -0.74
N ASN A 38 14.33 5.81 -0.10
CA ASN A 38 14.41 6.07 1.33
C ASN A 38 13.20 5.44 2.01
N ILE A 39 13.43 4.73 3.11
CA ILE A 39 12.35 4.02 3.82
C ILE A 39 12.46 4.32 5.30
N THR A 40 11.40 4.91 5.83
CA THR A 40 11.25 5.26 7.24
C THR A 40 10.07 4.52 7.85
N THR A 41 10.15 4.25 9.14
CA THR A 41 9.04 3.66 9.89
C THR A 41 8.26 4.74 10.63
N ALA A 42 6.93 4.75 10.50
CA ALA A 42 6.08 5.62 11.30
C ALA A 42 5.95 5.06 12.73
N PRO A 43 6.21 5.87 13.77
CA PRO A 43 5.95 5.44 15.15
C PRO A 43 4.45 5.30 15.38
N ALA A 44 4.05 4.25 16.11
CA ALA A 44 2.68 3.99 16.50
C ALA A 44 2.56 3.92 18.03
N LYS A 45 1.68 4.74 18.59
CA LYS A 45 1.41 4.80 20.03
C LYS A 45 0.44 3.70 20.43
N VAL A 46 0.40 3.37 21.71
CA VAL A 46 -0.63 2.53 22.31
C VAL A 46 -1.62 3.44 23.03
N VAL A 47 -2.90 3.34 22.68
CA VAL A 47 -3.98 4.15 23.25
C VAL A 47 -5.02 3.22 23.87
N TYR A 48 -5.20 3.34 25.18
CA TYR A 48 -6.18 2.53 25.91
C TYR A 48 -7.58 3.13 25.83
N LYS A 49 -8.58 2.28 25.60
CA LYS A 49 -10.00 2.64 25.50
C LYS A 49 -10.83 1.74 26.43
N THR A 50 -11.21 2.27 27.59
CA THR A 50 -11.90 1.51 28.65
C THR A 50 -13.41 1.81 28.76
N GLY A 51 -13.99 2.49 27.77
CA GLY A 51 -15.40 2.90 27.78
C GLY A 51 -16.35 1.91 27.08
N HIS A 52 -15.83 0.86 26.46
CA HIS A 52 -16.61 -0.04 25.61
C HIS A 52 -17.08 -1.27 26.39
N SER A 53 -18.31 -1.70 26.16
CA SER A 53 -18.81 -2.96 26.70
C SER A 53 -18.38 -4.15 25.84
N ARG A 54 -18.48 -5.36 26.38
CA ARG A 54 -18.30 -6.61 25.63
C ARG A 54 -19.02 -6.67 24.29
N SER A 55 -20.27 -6.22 24.22
CA SER A 55 -21.06 -6.26 23.00
C SER A 55 -20.52 -5.29 21.95
N ASP A 56 -19.98 -4.15 22.38
CA ASP A 56 -19.27 -3.21 21.52
C ASP A 56 -18.00 -3.83 20.94
N LEU A 57 -17.19 -4.48 21.79
CA LEU A 57 -15.96 -5.15 21.33
C LEU A 57 -16.27 -6.25 20.30
N LYS A 58 -17.29 -7.07 20.55
CA LYS A 58 -17.75 -8.09 19.60
C LYS A 58 -18.20 -7.48 18.27
N ARG A 59 -18.92 -6.35 18.30
CA ARG A 59 -19.36 -5.63 17.09
C ARG A 59 -18.18 -5.07 16.31
N MET A 60 -17.21 -4.46 17.00
CA MET A 60 -15.97 -3.93 16.38
C MET A 60 -15.13 -5.03 15.72
N GLN A 61 -14.97 -6.17 16.41
CA GLN A 61 -14.24 -7.31 15.87
C GLN A 61 -14.89 -7.85 14.58
N ARG A 62 -16.23 -8.00 14.57
CA ARG A 62 -17.01 -8.42 13.40
C ARG A 62 -16.88 -7.45 12.23
N ALA A 63 -16.97 -6.14 12.51
CA ALA A 63 -16.86 -5.10 11.48
C ALA A 63 -15.49 -5.11 10.77
N LYS A 64 -14.45 -5.62 11.41
CA LYS A 64 -13.11 -5.77 10.82
C LYS A 64 -12.90 -7.07 10.05
N GLY A 65 -13.94 -7.88 9.86
CA GLY A 65 -13.85 -9.17 9.17
C GLY A 65 -12.93 -10.18 9.88
N ARG A 66 -12.57 -9.92 11.14
CA ARG A 66 -11.78 -10.85 11.94
C ARG A 66 -12.72 -11.94 12.40
N HIS A 67 -12.49 -13.16 11.89
CA HIS A 67 -13.25 -14.34 12.27
C HIS A 67 -13.26 -14.45 13.80
N GLN A 68 -14.45 -14.47 14.39
CA GLN A 68 -14.62 -15.12 15.68
C GLN A 68 -14.16 -16.55 15.43
N GLY A 69 -13.12 -17.02 16.12
CA GLY A 69 -12.92 -18.46 16.08
C GLY A 69 -14.24 -19.10 16.54
N ALA A 70 -14.52 -20.28 16.00
CA ALA A 70 -15.78 -20.96 16.18
C ALA A 70 -16.04 -21.30 17.66
N GLY A 71 -16.71 -20.41 18.40
CA GLY A 71 -17.22 -20.69 19.74
C GLY A 71 -17.61 -19.45 20.55
N ASN A 72 -18.40 -19.70 21.60
CA ASN A 72 -19.04 -18.70 22.45
C ASN A 72 -18.09 -18.00 23.45
N TRP A 73 -16.79 -17.91 23.17
CA TRP A 73 -15.84 -17.37 24.16
C TRP A 73 -15.98 -15.85 24.37
N ARG A 74 -15.70 -15.43 25.60
CA ARG A 74 -15.87 -14.06 26.09
C ARG A 74 -14.69 -13.21 25.60
N VAL A 75 -14.94 -12.30 24.65
CA VAL A 75 -13.98 -11.23 24.28
C VAL A 75 -13.86 -10.30 25.49
N LEU A 76 -12.67 -10.21 26.08
CA LEU A 76 -12.40 -9.38 27.26
C LEU A 76 -11.70 -8.06 26.91
N GLY A 77 -10.90 -8.08 25.85
CA GLY A 77 -10.22 -6.94 25.25
C GLY A 77 -10.20 -7.07 23.73
N LEU A 78 -9.73 -6.01 23.07
CA LEU A 78 -9.56 -5.98 21.62
C LEU A 78 -8.49 -4.97 21.21
N THR A 79 -7.47 -5.44 20.52
CA THR A 79 -6.44 -4.60 19.90
C THR A 79 -6.74 -4.32 18.43
N LEU A 80 -6.91 -3.05 18.08
CA LEU A 80 -7.14 -2.59 16.71
C LEU A 80 -5.97 -1.75 16.20
N THR A 81 -5.54 -2.06 14.98
CA THR A 81 -4.55 -1.31 14.22
C THR A 81 -4.68 -1.65 12.74
N GLU A 82 -4.10 -0.83 11.87
CA GLU A 82 -4.03 -1.06 10.43
C GLU A 82 -2.62 -0.80 9.92
N PHE A 83 -2.13 -1.68 9.05
CA PHE A 83 -0.89 -1.42 8.33
C PHE A 83 -1.10 -0.26 7.35
N ARG A 84 -0.22 0.73 7.41
CA ARG A 84 -0.25 1.94 6.58
C ARG A 84 1.07 2.12 5.89
N TYR A 85 1.02 2.60 4.65
CA TYR A 85 2.20 3.12 3.98
C TYR A 85 1.83 4.29 3.09
N ALA A 86 2.81 5.17 2.91
CA ALA A 86 2.75 6.29 1.99
C ALA A 86 4.03 6.31 1.16
N ILE A 87 3.92 6.73 -0.09
CA ILE A 87 5.04 6.94 -1.00
C ILE A 87 4.99 8.40 -1.39
N LYS A 88 6.07 9.14 -1.17
CA LYS A 88 6.29 10.45 -1.79
C LYS A 88 7.29 10.27 -2.93
N THR A 89 7.00 10.89 -4.07
CA THR A 89 7.81 10.74 -5.29
C THR A 89 8.37 12.08 -5.72
N SER A 90 9.68 12.14 -5.94
CA SER A 90 10.32 13.28 -6.59
C SER A 90 10.65 12.91 -8.03
N ALA A 91 10.37 13.84 -8.95
CA ALA A 91 10.59 13.65 -10.38
C ALA A 91 11.42 14.80 -10.95
N ARG A 92 12.29 14.48 -11.92
CA ARG A 92 12.94 15.45 -12.79
C ARG A 92 12.11 15.58 -14.06
N LEU A 93 11.75 16.80 -14.44
CA LEU A 93 11.01 17.09 -15.66
C LEU A 93 11.97 17.60 -16.73
N ILE A 94 11.94 16.97 -17.91
CA ILE A 94 12.74 17.35 -19.07
C ILE A 94 11.77 17.79 -20.16
N PRO A 95 11.76 19.05 -20.61
CA PRO A 95 10.92 19.49 -21.71
C PRO A 95 11.20 18.68 -22.99
N ILE A 96 10.16 18.41 -23.79
CA ILE A 96 10.31 17.71 -25.08
C ILE A 96 9.72 18.52 -26.23
N ASN A 97 10.26 18.29 -27.43
CA ASN A 97 9.78 18.92 -28.67
C ASN A 97 8.31 18.54 -28.92
N GLY A 98 7.49 19.52 -29.32
CA GLY A 98 6.05 19.34 -29.51
C GLY A 98 5.21 19.60 -28.25
N GLY A 99 5.83 20.09 -27.17
CA GLY A 99 5.17 20.45 -25.93
C GLY A 99 5.09 19.31 -24.91
N GLY A 100 5.05 19.66 -23.63
CA GLY A 100 5.05 18.71 -22.52
C GLY A 100 6.45 18.36 -22.00
N TYR A 101 6.51 17.30 -21.19
CA TYR A 101 7.64 16.94 -20.36
C TYR A 101 7.83 15.43 -20.29
N CYS A 102 9.07 15.01 -20.14
CA CYS A 102 9.44 13.69 -19.68
C CYS A 102 9.74 13.75 -18.18
N ALA A 103 8.92 13.07 -17.39
CA ALA A 103 9.15 12.89 -15.98
C ALA A 103 10.00 11.65 -15.73
N GLN A 104 11.16 11.84 -15.09
CA GLN A 104 12.07 10.79 -14.65
C GLN A 104 12.06 10.68 -13.13
N PRO A 105 12.01 9.47 -12.55
CA PRO A 105 12.02 9.33 -11.09
C PRO A 105 13.40 9.68 -10.51
N VAL A 106 13.41 10.49 -9.46
CA VAL A 106 14.62 10.91 -8.73
C VAL A 106 14.70 10.19 -7.39
N SER A 107 13.61 10.18 -6.63
CA SER A 107 13.52 9.47 -5.35
C SER A 107 12.10 9.01 -5.03
N TYR A 108 12.05 7.95 -4.24
CA TYR A 108 10.86 7.47 -3.54
C TYR A 108 11.13 7.49 -2.04
N ASP A 109 10.36 8.27 -1.31
CA ASP A 109 10.39 8.33 0.15
C ASP A 109 9.18 7.59 0.69
N LEU A 110 9.41 6.37 1.18
CA LEU A 110 8.38 5.50 1.72
C LEU A 110 8.33 5.68 3.24
N THR A 111 7.14 5.96 3.75
CA THR A 111 6.84 5.86 5.18
C THR A 111 5.94 4.66 5.40
N ILE A 112 6.34 3.75 6.28
CA ILE A 112 5.66 2.46 6.49
C ILE A 112 5.45 2.25 7.99
N GLY A 113 4.29 1.76 8.40
CA GLY A 113 4.07 1.45 9.80
C GLY A 113 2.66 0.98 10.08
N PHE A 114 2.30 1.04 11.34
CA PHE A 114 0.93 0.81 11.78
C PHE A 114 0.30 2.15 12.16
N SER A 115 -1.03 2.23 12.06
CA SER A 115 -1.77 3.25 12.81
C SER A 115 -1.55 3.04 14.31
N ASP A 116 -1.89 4.03 15.12
CA ASP A 116 -1.93 3.85 16.58
C ASP A 116 -2.70 2.58 16.96
N PHE A 117 -2.17 1.86 17.94
CA PHE A 117 -2.76 0.67 18.50
C PHE A 117 -3.84 1.08 19.49
N LEU A 118 -5.10 0.87 19.13
CA LEU A 118 -6.22 1.07 20.03
C LEU A 118 -6.45 -0.22 20.82
N VAL A 119 -6.10 -0.19 22.11
CA VAL A 119 -6.29 -1.31 23.03
C VAL A 119 -7.56 -1.07 23.82
N HIS A 120 -8.61 -1.79 23.43
CA HIS A 120 -9.89 -1.74 24.11
C HIS A 120 -9.93 -2.78 25.23
N ILE A 121 -10.42 -2.38 26.39
CA ILE A 121 -10.66 -3.27 27.54
C ILE A 121 -12.10 -3.05 27.96
N ASP A 122 -12.83 -4.13 28.25
CA ASP A 122 -14.22 -4.03 28.68
C ASP A 122 -14.34 -3.10 29.91
N ARG A 123 -15.26 -2.14 29.83
CA ARG A 123 -15.53 -1.15 30.87
C ARG A 123 -15.83 -1.73 32.25
N GLN A 124 -16.24 -3.00 32.32
CA GLN A 124 -16.51 -3.65 33.61
C GLN A 124 -15.23 -3.84 34.46
N TYR A 125 -14.06 -3.97 33.82
CA TYR A 125 -12.79 -4.16 34.51
C TYR A 125 -12.10 -2.82 34.76
N ARG A 126 -12.07 -2.38 36.01
CA ARG A 126 -11.51 -1.08 36.39
C ARG A 126 -9.99 -1.10 36.35
N ARG A 127 -9.38 0.03 35.95
CA ARG A 127 -7.92 0.22 36.05
C ARG A 127 -7.46 -0.06 37.49
N GLY A 128 -6.39 -0.83 37.64
CA GLY A 128 -5.85 -1.26 38.94
C GLY A 128 -6.36 -2.60 39.44
N SER A 129 -7.41 -3.17 38.84
CA SER A 129 -7.84 -4.55 39.12
C SER A 129 -6.88 -5.58 38.50
N CYS A 130 -6.91 -6.81 39.04
CA CYS A 130 -6.17 -7.94 38.48
C CYS A 130 -6.62 -8.22 37.04
N GLU A 131 -7.93 -8.25 36.80
CA GLU A 131 -8.53 -8.59 35.51
C GLU A 131 -8.15 -7.56 34.45
N PHE A 132 -8.13 -6.28 34.81
CA PHE A 132 -7.65 -5.23 33.92
C PHE A 132 -6.19 -5.46 33.51
N ALA A 133 -5.31 -5.80 34.45
CA ALA A 133 -3.91 -6.07 34.16
C ALA A 133 -3.74 -7.31 33.27
N ALA A 134 -4.44 -8.39 33.60
CA ALA A 134 -4.41 -9.64 32.83
C ALA A 134 -4.90 -9.44 31.37
N ILE A 135 -6.01 -8.73 31.18
CA ILE A 135 -6.52 -8.40 29.85
C ILE A 135 -5.54 -7.48 29.12
N ARG A 136 -5.05 -6.42 29.78
CA ARG A 136 -4.07 -5.50 29.20
C ARG A 136 -2.85 -6.26 28.69
N ASP A 137 -2.32 -7.19 29.47
CA ASP A 137 -1.09 -7.90 29.12
C ASP A 137 -1.32 -8.86 27.93
N HIS A 138 -2.50 -9.50 27.86
CA HIS A 138 -2.94 -10.22 26.66
C HIS A 138 -3.00 -9.27 25.45
N GLU A 139 -3.66 -8.12 25.56
CA GLU A 139 -3.76 -7.16 24.46
C GLU A 139 -2.40 -6.57 24.02
N ILE A 140 -1.48 -6.37 24.95
CA ILE A 140 -0.12 -5.90 24.64
C ILE A 140 0.69 -6.97 23.90
N SER A 141 0.38 -8.26 24.05
CA SER A 141 1.00 -9.32 23.26
C SER A 141 0.70 -9.15 21.76
N HIS A 142 -0.50 -8.70 21.39
CA HIS A 142 -0.86 -8.37 20.01
C HIS A 142 -0.02 -7.21 19.47
N VAL A 143 0.11 -6.13 20.25
CA VAL A 143 0.94 -4.96 19.88
C VAL A 143 2.39 -5.39 19.63
N THR A 144 2.92 -6.22 20.52
CA THR A 144 4.30 -6.74 20.44
C THR A 144 4.49 -7.60 19.20
N LEU A 145 3.51 -8.46 18.88
CA LEU A 145 3.54 -9.29 17.68
C LEU A 145 3.51 -8.46 16.40
N PHE A 146 2.64 -7.45 16.31
CA PHE A 146 2.59 -6.55 15.14
C PHE A 146 3.92 -5.82 14.93
N ARG A 147 4.50 -5.24 15.99
CA ARG A 147 5.80 -4.56 15.94
C ARG A 147 6.92 -5.51 15.50
N SER A 148 6.92 -6.73 16.04
CA SER A 148 7.90 -7.77 15.70
C SER A 148 7.77 -8.20 14.24
N ASN A 149 6.55 -8.40 13.75
CA ASN A 149 6.29 -8.71 12.35
C ASN A 149 6.81 -7.61 11.43
N LEU A 150 6.52 -6.33 11.72
CA LEU A 150 7.04 -5.22 10.93
C LEU A 150 8.57 -5.25 10.88
N SER A 151 9.23 -5.33 12.03
CA SER A 151 10.69 -5.41 12.12
C SER A 151 11.26 -6.56 11.29
N ARG A 152 10.67 -7.75 11.41
CA ARG A 152 11.04 -8.96 10.65
C ARG A 152 10.91 -8.78 9.15
N TYR A 153 9.87 -8.08 8.67
CA TYR A 153 9.61 -7.90 7.24
C TYR A 153 10.32 -6.69 6.63
N MET A 154 10.82 -5.74 7.43
CA MET A 154 11.50 -4.54 6.92
C MET A 154 12.64 -4.83 5.92
N PRO A 155 13.52 -5.83 6.10
CA PRO A 155 14.54 -6.15 5.11
C PRO A 155 13.96 -6.56 3.75
N ILE A 156 12.88 -7.34 3.75
CA ILE A 156 12.19 -7.78 2.51
C ILE A 156 11.53 -6.58 1.83
N ILE A 157 10.85 -5.74 2.60
CA ILE A 157 10.24 -4.49 2.10
C ILE A 157 11.30 -3.60 1.45
N ARG A 158 12.45 -3.41 2.11
CA ARG A 158 13.55 -2.58 1.58
C ARG A 158 14.08 -3.09 0.25
N ARG A 159 14.33 -4.40 0.15
CA ARG A 159 14.80 -5.01 -1.10
C ARG A 159 13.79 -4.85 -2.22
N GLN A 160 12.53 -5.21 -1.97
CA GLN A 160 11.48 -5.18 -2.98
C GLN A 160 11.13 -3.75 -3.43
N ALA A 161 11.21 -2.77 -2.52
CA ALA A 161 11.04 -1.36 -2.90
C ALA A 161 12.16 -0.88 -3.85
N ARG A 162 13.41 -1.29 -3.62
CA ARG A 162 14.52 -0.97 -4.54
C ARG A 162 14.32 -1.64 -5.91
N GLU A 163 13.94 -2.92 -5.92
CA GLU A 163 13.63 -3.66 -7.15
C GLU A 163 12.44 -3.06 -7.90
N ALA A 164 11.39 -2.62 -7.18
CA ALA A 164 10.24 -1.96 -7.76
C ALA A 164 10.62 -0.61 -8.39
N ALA A 165 11.39 0.22 -7.67
CA ALA A 165 11.88 1.51 -8.15
C ALA A 165 12.74 1.37 -9.41
N ALA A 166 13.63 0.37 -9.48
CA ALA A 166 14.45 0.09 -10.66
C ALA A 166 13.63 -0.29 -11.90
N ARG A 167 12.38 -0.74 -11.71
CA ARG A 167 11.46 -1.11 -12.80
C ARG A 167 10.49 0.01 -13.18
N VAL A 168 10.50 1.15 -12.48
CA VAL A 168 9.66 2.30 -12.87
C VAL A 168 10.28 2.99 -14.09
N ARG A 169 9.47 3.26 -15.10
CA ARG A 169 9.91 3.91 -16.33
C ARG A 169 9.52 5.39 -16.33
N SER A 170 10.36 6.20 -16.97
CA SER A 170 10.04 7.60 -17.30
C SER A 170 8.69 7.68 -18.03
N VAL A 171 7.96 8.77 -17.81
CA VAL A 171 6.65 8.98 -18.44
C VAL A 171 6.61 10.30 -19.19
N SER A 172 5.96 10.32 -20.34
CA SER A 172 5.63 11.56 -21.04
C SER A 172 4.33 12.13 -20.47
N VAL A 173 4.33 13.42 -20.17
CA VAL A 173 3.19 14.16 -19.62
C VAL A 173 3.06 15.51 -20.31
N ARG A 174 1.83 16.00 -20.46
CA ARG A 174 1.58 17.37 -20.96
C ARG A 174 1.63 18.39 -19.84
N ASP A 175 1.00 18.06 -18.71
CA ASP A 175 1.04 18.86 -17.49
C ASP A 175 2.22 18.44 -16.61
N PRO A 176 3.13 19.35 -16.24
CA PRO A 176 4.29 19.05 -15.40
C PRO A 176 3.89 18.51 -14.02
N ASN A 177 2.74 18.90 -13.48
CA ASN A 177 2.31 18.47 -12.14
C ASN A 177 1.91 16.98 -12.11
N SER A 178 1.46 16.42 -13.22
CA SER A 178 1.06 15.01 -13.34
C SER A 178 2.23 14.00 -13.38
N GLY A 179 3.46 14.46 -13.60
CA GLY A 179 4.63 13.59 -13.79
C GLY A 179 4.98 12.76 -12.56
N ALA A 180 5.05 13.40 -11.39
CA ALA A 180 5.38 12.72 -10.14
C ALA A 180 4.28 11.73 -9.72
N GLU A 181 3.02 12.11 -9.90
CA GLU A 181 1.86 11.25 -9.61
C GLU A 181 1.89 9.98 -10.44
N ARG A 182 2.09 10.07 -11.76
CA ARG A 182 2.19 8.89 -12.64
C ARG A 182 3.34 7.95 -12.30
N LEU A 183 4.47 8.51 -11.85
CA LEU A 183 5.62 7.73 -11.38
C LEU A 183 5.34 7.06 -10.02
N GLN A 184 4.67 7.77 -9.11
CA GLN A 184 4.21 7.23 -7.84
C GLN A 184 3.26 6.06 -8.06
N ASP A 185 2.31 6.20 -8.97
CA ASP A 185 1.35 5.20 -9.39
C ASP A 185 2.01 3.90 -9.87
N GLN A 186 3.05 4.04 -10.70
CA GLN A 186 3.82 2.88 -11.15
C GLN A 186 4.52 2.16 -10.00
N MET A 187 5.09 2.91 -9.06
CA MET A 187 5.75 2.38 -7.87
C MET A 187 4.73 1.69 -6.95
N GLN A 188 3.59 2.35 -6.70
CA GLN A 188 2.48 1.88 -5.89
C GLN A 188 1.93 0.54 -6.41
N ARG A 189 1.65 0.42 -7.72
CA ARG A 189 1.18 -0.82 -8.34
C ARG A 189 2.14 -1.99 -8.14
N ARG A 190 3.45 -1.73 -8.12
CA ARG A 190 4.49 -2.75 -7.88
C ARG A 190 4.59 -3.15 -6.41
N MET A 191 4.38 -2.21 -5.49
CA MET A 191 4.45 -2.48 -4.05
C MET A 191 3.18 -3.13 -3.48
N ASN A 192 2.00 -2.81 -4.05
CA ASN A 192 0.70 -3.28 -3.58
C ASN A 192 0.67 -4.81 -3.26
N PRO A 193 1.12 -5.72 -4.14
CA PRO A 193 1.03 -7.15 -3.86
C PRO A 193 1.83 -7.60 -2.64
N LEU A 194 3.04 -7.03 -2.46
CA LEU A 194 3.87 -7.30 -1.29
C LEU A 194 3.17 -6.81 -0.02
N ILE A 195 2.71 -5.56 -0.03
CA ILE A 195 2.04 -4.97 1.13
C ILE A 195 0.80 -5.77 1.51
N SER A 196 -0.04 -6.13 0.53
CA SER A 196 -1.23 -6.96 0.79
C SER A 196 -0.87 -8.34 1.35
N LYS A 197 0.22 -8.96 0.87
CA LYS A 197 0.70 -10.24 1.41
C LYS A 197 1.13 -10.10 2.87
N LEU A 198 1.97 -9.11 3.18
CA LEU A 198 2.49 -8.88 4.53
C LEU A 198 1.37 -8.54 5.51
N ASN A 199 0.38 -7.74 5.09
CA ASN A 199 -0.79 -7.46 5.92
C ASN A 199 -1.58 -8.74 6.27
N ARG A 200 -1.83 -9.61 5.28
CA ARG A 200 -2.50 -10.91 5.53
C ARG A 200 -1.69 -11.82 6.45
N GLU A 201 -0.36 -11.84 6.32
CA GLU A 201 0.51 -12.63 7.20
C GLU A 201 0.50 -12.09 8.63
N ALA A 202 0.53 -10.77 8.81
CA ALA A 202 0.39 -10.13 10.11
C ALA A 202 -0.98 -10.46 10.76
N ASP A 203 -2.08 -10.36 10.01
CA ASP A 203 -3.42 -10.71 10.49
C ASP A 203 -3.53 -12.20 10.87
N LYS A 204 -2.98 -13.10 10.05
CA LYS A 204 -2.92 -14.54 10.36
C LYS A 204 -2.11 -14.83 11.61
N SER A 205 -1.00 -14.13 11.80
CA SER A 205 -0.17 -14.27 13.00
C SER A 205 -0.93 -13.79 14.24
N ASN A 206 -1.59 -12.63 14.14
CA ASN A 206 -2.42 -12.06 15.20
C ASN A 206 -3.53 -13.00 15.65
N ALA A 207 -4.24 -13.62 14.69
CA ALA A 207 -5.32 -14.56 14.98
C ALA A 207 -4.87 -15.83 15.74
N ARG A 208 -3.57 -16.15 15.76
CA ARG A 208 -3.04 -17.29 16.54
C ARG A 208 -2.91 -17.01 18.03
N ILE A 209 -2.93 -15.74 18.45
CA ILE A 209 -2.97 -15.37 19.87
C ILE A 209 -4.39 -15.57 20.42
N ASP A 210 -5.41 -15.17 19.65
CA ASP A 210 -6.82 -15.21 20.05
C ASP A 210 -7.43 -16.61 19.97
N THR A 211 -6.95 -17.51 20.84
CA THR A 211 -7.47 -18.87 20.97
C THR A 211 -8.32 -19.05 22.24
N PRO A 212 -9.27 -20.01 22.25
CA PRO A 212 -10.01 -20.35 23.47
C PRO A 212 -9.12 -20.77 24.64
N GLY A 213 -7.96 -21.36 24.35
CA GLY A 213 -6.96 -21.71 25.37
C GLY A 213 -6.31 -20.46 25.97
N SER A 214 -5.93 -19.48 25.15
CA SER A 214 -5.35 -18.22 25.62
C SER A 214 -6.31 -17.49 26.56
N TYR A 215 -7.58 -17.37 26.17
CA TYR A 215 -8.58 -16.72 27.04
C TYR A 215 -8.87 -17.50 28.33
N ARG A 216 -8.84 -18.84 28.29
CA ARG A 216 -8.92 -19.67 29.51
C ARG A 216 -7.74 -19.40 30.44
N ASN A 217 -6.53 -19.32 29.90
CA ASN A 217 -5.33 -19.01 30.68
C ASN A 217 -5.43 -17.62 31.32
N VAL A 218 -5.88 -16.61 30.57
CA VAL A 218 -6.13 -15.27 31.11
C VAL A 218 -7.15 -15.33 32.24
N HIS A 219 -8.25 -16.08 32.06
CA HIS A 219 -9.32 -16.22 33.06
C HIS A 219 -8.87 -16.93 34.35
N MET A 220 -7.82 -17.74 34.31
CA MET A 220 -7.29 -18.41 35.51
C MET A 220 -6.38 -17.50 36.36
N LEU A 221 -6.05 -16.28 35.88
CA LEU A 221 -5.11 -15.39 36.58
C LEU A 221 -5.75 -14.59 37.73
N CYS A 222 -7.07 -14.47 37.74
CA CYS A 222 -7.81 -13.60 38.65
C CYS A 222 -9.14 -14.24 39.05
N ASP A 223 -9.79 -13.67 40.06
CA ASP A 223 -10.98 -14.28 40.67
C ASP A 223 -12.31 -13.62 40.26
N ASN A 224 -12.32 -12.38 39.74
CA ASN A 224 -13.56 -11.58 39.57
C ASN A 224 -13.88 -11.22 38.10
N TRP A 225 -14.39 -12.18 37.31
CA TRP A 225 -14.61 -12.05 35.85
C TRP A 225 -16.02 -11.72 35.32
#